data_AF-A0A352UNQ3-F1
#
_entry.id   AF-A0A352UNQ3-F1
#
_cell.length_a   1.000
_cell.length_b   1.000
_cell.length_c   1.000
_cell.angle_alpha   90.00
_cell.angle_beta   90.00
_cell.angle_gamma   90.00
#
_symmetry.space_group_name_H-M   'P 1'
#
loop_
_entity.id
_entity.type
_entity.pdbx_description
1 polymer ?
#
loop_
_entity_poly.entity_id
_entity_poly.type
_entity_poly.pdbx_seq_one_letter_code
_entity_poly.pdbx_strand_id
1 'polypeptide(L)'
;LAAQCCEHLNRALIIEREAAEKFGYEPVCVRPRPKAGGSFATAAYENMRDPVAVEHVRAAAGLDIGCTLIGMHLKEVAVPLRLGTKTIGKAPVIAARTRPKLIGGARAEYPETR
;
A
#
# COMPACT_ATOMS: atom_id res chain seq x y z
N LEU A 1 -0.40 8.02 -3.90
CA LEU A 1 -1.34 6.95 -3.50
C LEU A 1 -1.00 5.71 -4.32
N ALA A 2 -1.13 4.51 -3.76
CA ALA A 2 -1.09 3.26 -4.50
C ALA A 2 -2.33 2.42 -4.18
N ALA A 3 -3.16 2.13 -5.19
CA ALA A 3 -4.42 1.42 -5.02
C ALA A 3 -4.25 -0.04 -5.48
N GLN A 4 -4.21 -0.97 -4.53
CA GLN A 4 -4.11 -2.40 -4.79
C GLN A 4 -5.34 -2.91 -5.54
N CYS A 5 -5.12 -3.63 -6.64
CA CYS A 5 -6.13 -4.46 -7.30
C CYS A 5 -6.39 -5.75 -6.50
N CYS A 6 -7.53 -6.40 -6.72
CA CYS A 6 -7.76 -7.74 -6.16
C CYS A 6 -6.78 -8.78 -6.74
N GLU A 7 -6.80 -9.98 -6.16
CA GLU A 7 -5.94 -11.11 -6.52
C GLU A 7 -6.05 -11.55 -7.99
N HIS A 8 -7.16 -11.26 -8.68
CA HIS A 8 -7.30 -11.55 -10.11
C HIS A 8 -6.28 -10.81 -11.00
N LEU A 9 -5.78 -9.65 -10.54
CA LEU A 9 -4.69 -8.91 -11.19
C LEU A 9 -3.40 -9.02 -10.38
N ASN A 10 -3.22 -10.12 -9.66
CA ASN A 10 -2.03 -10.42 -8.85
C ASN A 10 -1.67 -9.30 -7.87
N ARG A 11 -2.67 -8.55 -7.39
CA ARG A 11 -2.48 -7.41 -6.47
C ARG A 11 -1.61 -6.28 -7.04
N ALA A 12 -1.52 -6.16 -8.36
CA ALA A 12 -0.92 -5.01 -9.02
C ALA A 12 -1.53 -3.70 -8.48
N LEU A 13 -0.74 -2.64 -8.44
CA LEU A 13 -1.15 -1.37 -7.85
C LEU A 13 -1.29 -0.29 -8.89
N ILE A 14 -2.36 0.49 -8.80
CA ILE A 14 -2.53 1.69 -9.62
C ILE A 14 -1.89 2.88 -8.91
N ILE A 15 -0.95 3.53 -9.60
CA ILE A 15 -0.23 4.72 -9.15
C ILE A 15 -0.14 5.74 -10.29
N GLU A 16 0.22 6.97 -9.96
CA GLU A 16 0.62 7.97 -10.96
C GLU A 16 1.95 7.55 -11.61
N ARG A 17 2.09 7.74 -12.92
CA ARG A 17 3.35 7.46 -13.66
C ARG A 17 4.56 8.15 -13.05
N GLU A 18 4.39 9.41 -12.63
CA GLU A 18 5.44 10.18 -11.93
C GLU A 18 5.95 9.43 -10.69
N ALA A 19 5.07 8.77 -9.94
CA ALA A 19 5.47 7.99 -8.77
C ALA A 19 6.20 6.71 -9.17
N ALA A 20 5.78 6.04 -10.26
CA ALA A 20 6.47 4.87 -10.78
C ALA A 20 7.93 5.20 -11.14
N GLU A 21 8.13 6.27 -11.91
CA GLU A 21 9.45 6.75 -12.33
C GLU A 21 10.31 7.19 -11.14
N LYS A 22 9.74 8.00 -10.25
CA LYS A 22 10.45 8.53 -9.07
C LYS A 22 10.97 7.43 -8.13
N PHE A 23 10.22 6.35 -7.98
CA PHE A 23 10.57 5.27 -7.05
C PHE A 23 11.13 4.02 -7.75
N GLY A 24 11.27 4.03 -9.08
CA GLY A 24 11.80 2.91 -9.86
C GLY A 24 10.90 1.68 -9.82
N TYR A 25 9.58 1.86 -9.86
CA TYR A 25 8.62 0.76 -9.92
C TYR A 25 8.32 0.39 -11.38
N GLU A 26 8.48 -0.89 -11.71
CA GLU A 26 8.27 -1.40 -13.07
C GLU A 26 6.77 -1.41 -13.43
N PRO A 27 6.36 -0.72 -14.51
CA PRO A 27 4.99 -0.78 -14.99
C PRO A 27 4.63 -2.15 -15.58
N VAL A 28 3.39 -2.58 -15.34
CA VAL A 28 2.80 -3.77 -15.95
C VAL A 28 1.60 -3.40 -16.82
N CYS A 29 1.36 -4.17 -17.88
CA CYS A 29 0.32 -3.86 -18.86
C CYS A 29 -1.04 -4.42 -18.43
N VAL A 30 -1.82 -3.63 -17.68
CA VAL A 30 -3.22 -3.95 -17.37
C VAL A 30 -4.02 -2.69 -17.06
N ARG A 31 -5.32 -2.70 -17.37
CA ARG A 31 -6.28 -1.70 -16.89
C ARG A 31 -7.33 -2.41 -16.01
N PRO A 32 -7.51 -2.01 -14.75
CA PRO A 32 -8.50 -2.63 -13.88
C PRO A 32 -9.93 -2.35 -14.36
N ARG A 33 -10.83 -3.26 -13.99
CA ARG A 33 -12.27 -3.17 -14.15
C ARG A 33 -12.94 -3.57 -12.83
N PRO A 34 -14.17 -3.14 -12.56
CA PRO A 34 -14.86 -3.55 -11.33
C PRO A 34 -14.97 -5.08 -11.19
N LYS A 35 -15.09 -5.79 -12.31
CA LYS A 35 -15.14 -7.27 -12.37
C LYS A 35 -13.77 -7.96 -12.40
N ALA A 36 -12.67 -7.23 -12.60
CA ALA A 36 -11.30 -7.77 -12.66
C ALA A 36 -10.31 -6.69 -12.19
N GLY A 37 -9.94 -6.76 -10.91
CA GLY A 37 -9.12 -5.75 -10.23
C GLY A 37 -9.87 -4.99 -9.12
N GLY A 38 -11.20 -4.89 -9.21
CA GLY A 38 -12.05 -4.34 -8.15
C GLY A 38 -12.41 -2.86 -8.35
N SER A 39 -13.47 -2.43 -7.67
CA SER A 39 -14.05 -1.08 -7.83
C SER A 39 -13.10 0.03 -7.39
N PHE A 40 -12.39 -0.15 -6.27
CA PHE A 40 -11.48 0.88 -5.75
C PHE A 40 -10.29 1.14 -6.69
N ALA A 41 -9.61 0.10 -7.18
CA ALA A 41 -8.51 0.24 -8.12
C ALA A 41 -8.98 0.81 -9.48
N THR A 42 -10.18 0.43 -9.93
CA THR A 42 -10.80 1.02 -11.13
C THR A 42 -11.05 2.52 -10.95
N ALA A 43 -11.69 2.91 -9.84
CA ALA A 43 -11.96 4.30 -9.53
C ALA A 43 -10.65 5.10 -9.41
N ALA A 44 -9.62 4.53 -8.78
CA ALA A 44 -8.30 5.16 -8.71
C ALA A 44 -7.70 5.38 -10.10
N TYR A 45 -7.75 4.38 -10.99
CA TYR A 45 -7.29 4.50 -12.37
C TYR A 45 -8.03 5.62 -13.12
N GLU A 46 -9.35 5.74 -12.93
CA GLU A 46 -10.16 6.72 -13.66
C GLU A 46 -10.00 8.17 -13.15
N ASN A 47 -9.53 8.35 -11.91
CA ASN A 47 -9.41 9.67 -11.27
C ASN A 47 -7.96 10.16 -11.14
N MET A 48 -6.97 9.31 -11.38
CA MET A 48 -5.56 9.72 -11.47
C MET A 48 -5.27 10.45 -12.79
N ARG A 49 -4.24 11.29 -12.80
CA ARG A 49 -3.90 12.13 -13.96
C ARG A 49 -3.25 11.31 -15.08
N ASP A 50 -2.29 10.47 -14.75
CA ASP A 50 -1.60 9.57 -15.68
C ASP A 50 -1.37 8.21 -15.00
N PRO A 51 -2.42 7.38 -14.88
CA PRO A 51 -2.37 6.13 -14.14
C PRO A 51 -1.53 5.07 -14.85
N VAL A 52 -0.71 4.36 -14.07
CA VAL A 52 -0.03 3.12 -14.48
C VAL A 52 -0.27 2.03 -13.45
N ALA A 53 -0.29 0.78 -13.90
CA ALA A 53 -0.24 -0.37 -13.02
C ALA A 53 1.22 -0.76 -12.78
N VAL A 54 1.58 -1.13 -11.55
CA VAL A 54 2.90 -1.67 -11.19
C VAL A 54 2.75 -2.98 -10.44
N GLU A 55 3.76 -3.85 -10.52
CA GLU A 55 3.74 -5.16 -9.85
C GLU A 55 3.79 -5.02 -8.33
N HIS A 56 4.71 -4.18 -7.83
CA HIS A 56 4.98 -4.02 -6.40
C HIS A 56 5.36 -2.58 -6.05
N VAL A 57 5.15 -2.21 -4.79
CA VAL A 57 5.63 -0.94 -4.22
C VAL A 57 6.31 -1.18 -2.86
N ARG A 58 7.07 -0.19 -2.39
CA ARG A 58 7.62 -0.13 -1.03
C ARG A 58 7.05 1.08 -0.29
N ALA A 59 5.85 0.93 0.27
CA ALA A 59 5.09 1.98 0.93
C ALA A 59 5.54 2.22 2.38
N ALA A 60 5.52 3.49 2.81
CA ALA A 60 5.87 3.89 4.17
C ALA A 60 4.70 3.73 5.17
N ALA A 61 3.47 3.65 4.67
CA ALA A 61 2.25 3.43 5.42
C ALA A 61 1.16 2.90 4.48
N GLY A 62 0.09 2.36 5.06
CA GLY A 62 -1.04 1.86 4.29
C GLY A 62 -2.30 1.69 5.14
N LEU A 63 -3.44 1.62 4.44
CA LEU A 63 -4.76 1.37 4.98
C LEU A 63 -5.36 0.17 4.26
N ASP A 64 -5.76 -0.85 5.01
CA ASP A 64 -6.47 -2.02 4.52
C ASP A 64 -7.91 -1.95 5.00
N ILE A 65 -8.84 -1.88 4.05
CA ILE A 65 -10.28 -1.79 4.31
C ILE A 65 -10.90 -3.10 3.82
N GLY A 66 -11.45 -3.89 4.73
CA GLY A 66 -12.03 -5.19 4.41
C GLY A 66 -11.05 -6.35 4.48
N CYS A 67 -9.89 -6.17 5.13
CA CYS A 67 -8.90 -7.24 5.38
C CYS A 67 -8.38 -7.91 4.10
N THR A 68 -8.11 -7.11 3.07
CA THR A 68 -7.62 -7.57 1.77
C THR A 68 -6.12 -7.84 1.74
N LEU A 69 -5.39 -7.55 2.83
CA LEU A 69 -3.95 -7.72 3.01
C LEU A 69 -3.13 -6.77 2.14
N ILE A 70 -2.37 -5.88 2.79
CA ILE A 70 -1.44 -4.93 2.14
C ILE A 70 0.00 -5.08 2.63
N GLY A 71 0.28 -6.05 3.50
CA GLY A 71 1.57 -6.18 4.19
C GLY A 71 2.75 -6.39 3.24
N MET A 72 2.52 -7.05 2.11
CA MET A 72 3.52 -7.26 1.06
C MET A 72 4.03 -5.96 0.41
N HIS A 73 3.26 -4.86 0.55
CA HIS A 73 3.59 -3.57 -0.04
C HIS A 73 4.31 -2.63 0.93
N LEU A 74 4.37 -2.96 2.22
CA LEU A 74 4.96 -2.09 3.23
C LEU A 74 6.48 -2.30 3.32
N LYS A 75 7.21 -1.20 3.53
CA LYS A 75 8.61 -1.28 3.95
C LYS A 75 8.72 -2.00 5.30
N GLU A 76 9.81 -2.72 5.49
CA GLU A 76 10.17 -3.22 6.81
C GLU A 76 10.64 -2.04 7.68
N VAL A 77 10.23 -1.92 8.95
CA VAL A 77 9.35 -2.81 9.75
C VAL A 77 7.93 -2.22 9.81
N ALA A 78 6.92 -3.00 9.43
CA ALA A 78 5.53 -2.60 9.56
C ALA A 78 5.10 -2.55 11.04
N VAL A 79 4.39 -1.48 11.42
CA VAL A 79 3.89 -1.23 12.78
C VAL A 79 2.40 -0.88 12.68
N PRO A 80 1.50 -1.72 13.22
CA PRO A 80 0.07 -1.43 13.25
C PRO A 80 -0.25 -0.13 13.99
N LEU A 81 -1.17 0.66 13.44
CA LEU A 81 -1.69 1.87 14.05
C LEU A 81 -3.09 1.62 14.60
N ARG A 82 -3.32 2.01 15.85
CA ARG A 82 -4.64 1.95 16.49
C ARG A 82 -5.39 3.25 16.17
N LEU A 83 -6.13 3.26 15.07
CA LEU A 83 -7.01 4.38 14.71
C LEU A 83 -8.24 4.44 15.62
N GLY A 84 -8.80 5.64 15.81
CA GLY A 84 -10.13 5.80 16.43
C GLY A 84 -11.24 5.15 15.59
N THR A 85 -11.17 5.34 14.28
CA THR A 85 -12.08 4.70 13.31
C THR A 85 -11.71 3.23 13.11
N LYS A 86 -12.64 2.33 13.45
CA LYS A 86 -12.44 0.87 13.36
C LYS A 86 -13.04 0.23 12.12
N THR A 87 -14.03 0.88 11.52
CA THR A 87 -14.74 0.38 10.33
C THR A 87 -15.06 1.52 9.36
N ILE A 88 -15.20 1.19 8.08
CA ILE A 88 -15.86 2.01 7.07
C ILE A 88 -17.04 1.20 6.55
N GLY A 89 -18.25 1.66 6.83
CA GLY A 89 -19.45 0.82 6.70
C GLY A 89 -19.29 -0.46 7.53
N LYS A 90 -19.38 -1.62 6.87
CA LYS A 90 -19.19 -2.95 7.49
C LYS A 90 -17.76 -3.49 7.39
N ALA A 91 -16.88 -2.80 6.67
CA ALA A 91 -15.51 -3.27 6.43
C ALA A 91 -14.60 -2.85 7.59
N PRO A 92 -13.85 -3.78 8.22
CA PRO A 92 -12.82 -3.44 9.19
C PRO A 92 -11.72 -2.58 8.56
N VAL A 93 -11.18 -1.67 9.36
CA VAL A 93 -10.08 -0.78 8.96
C VAL A 93 -8.83 -1.15 9.75
N ILE A 94 -7.78 -1.54 9.02
CA ILE A 94 -6.45 -1.82 9.57
C ILE A 94 -5.50 -0.79 8.97
N ALA A 95 -4.75 -0.09 9.82
CA ALA A 95 -3.73 0.85 9.37
C ALA A 95 -2.36 0.40 9.87
N ALA A 96 -1.33 0.67 9.09
CA ALA A 96 0.05 0.49 9.50
C ALA A 96 0.93 1.61 8.97
N ARG A 97 1.93 1.99 9.77
CA ARG A 97 3.09 2.75 9.30
C ARG A 97 4.31 1.85 9.28
N THR A 98 5.43 2.38 8.81
CA THR A 98 6.71 1.68 8.86
C THR A 98 7.71 2.47 9.70
N ARG A 99 8.72 1.78 10.21
CA ARG A 99 9.85 2.38 10.92
C ARG A 99 11.16 1.73 10.49
N PRO A 100 12.32 2.41 10.66
CA PRO A 100 13.61 1.76 10.51
C PRO A 100 13.76 0.53 11.39
N LYS A 101 14.53 -0.46 10.91
CA LYS A 101 14.96 -1.59 11.74
C LYS A 101 15.83 -1.06 12.88
N LEU A 102 15.50 -1.44 14.11
CA LEU A 102 16.43 -1.29 15.22
C LEU A 102 17.41 -2.47 15.13
N ILE A 103 18.68 -2.14 14.97
CA ILE A 103 19.78 -3.10 14.86
C ILE A 103 20.87 -2.74 15.87
N GLY A 104 21.59 -3.73 16.37
CA GLY A 104 22.67 -3.52 17.33
C GLY A 104 22.81 -4.70 18.30
N GLY A 105 24.02 -4.88 18.83
CA GLY A 105 24.30 -5.90 19.84
C GLY A 105 23.91 -5.46 21.26
N ALA A 106 24.31 -6.22 22.28
CA ALA A 106 23.88 -6.03 23.68
C ALA A 106 24.22 -4.67 24.31
N ARG A 107 25.08 -3.86 23.67
CA ARG A 107 25.49 -2.52 24.14
C ARG A 107 24.83 -1.38 23.36
N ALA A 108 23.92 -1.70 22.44
CA ALA A 108 23.27 -0.68 21.62
C ALA A 108 22.27 0.13 22.45
N GLU A 109 22.36 1.45 22.31
CA GLU A 109 21.38 2.40 22.82
C GLU A 109 20.58 2.97 21.66
N TYR A 110 19.28 3.20 21.88
CA TYR A 110 18.38 3.74 20.86
C TYR A 110 17.81 5.07 21.36
N PRO A 111 17.66 6.07 20.47
CA PRO A 111 17.09 7.36 20.86
C PRO A 111 15.66 7.18 21.39
N GLU A 112 15.26 8.00 22.37
CA GLU A 112 13.87 8.03 22.84
C GLU A 112 12.93 8.25 21.66
N THR A 113 11.95 7.36 21.52
CA THR A 113 10.96 7.41 20.45
C THR A 113 10.08 8.66 20.62
N ARG A 114 10.15 9.60 19.68
CA ARG A 114 9.09 10.60 19.45
C ARG A 114 7.88 9.98 18.78
#